data_AF-A0A1W6TLM3-F1
#
_entry.id   AF-A0A1W6TLM3-F1
#
_cell.length_a   1.000
_cell.length_b   1.000
_cell.length_c   1.000
_cell.angle_alpha   90.00
_cell.angle_beta   90.00
_cell.angle_gamma   90.00
#
_symmetry.space_group_name_H-M   'P 1'
#
loop_
_entity.id
_entity.type
_entity.pdbx_description
1 polymer ?
#
loop_
_entity_poly.entity_id
_entity_poly.type
_entity_poly.pdbx_seq_one_letter_code
_entity_poly.pdbx_strand_id
1 'polypeptide(L)'
;MDLEKTLRELRKELKTASIKDVETYITRLNKVLEEKKLEKRQAEEARQAEEMAIQRIIQSAQDQGLDLDNLVRAIQEPKSKPKYTFDDEDGVTHHWSGQGRTPSALKSAMKRLNKPQDYFLTEKN
;
A
#
# COMPACT_ATOMS: atom_id res chain seq x y z
N MET A 1 -22.99 17.99 8.48
CA MET A 1 -23.32 19.43 8.39
C MET A 1 -23.91 19.62 7.02
N ASP A 2 -25.22 19.84 6.95
CA ASP A 2 -25.92 19.99 5.69
C ASP A 2 -25.49 21.32 5.05
N LEU A 3 -24.65 21.24 4.01
CA LEU A 3 -24.11 22.42 3.31
C LEU A 3 -25.15 23.08 2.39
N GLU A 4 -26.36 22.52 2.32
CA GLU A 4 -27.50 23.07 1.58
C GLU A 4 -28.31 24.11 2.36
N LYS A 5 -27.95 24.41 3.63
CA LYS A 5 -28.66 25.42 4.42
C LYS A 5 -28.68 26.76 3.70
N THR A 6 -29.88 27.19 3.34
CA THR A 6 -30.12 28.50 2.72
C THR A 6 -29.88 29.61 3.75
N LEU A 7 -29.62 30.84 3.27
CA LEU A 7 -29.42 32.01 4.14
C LEU A 7 -30.60 32.22 5.10
N ARG A 8 -31.82 31.86 4.69
CA ARG A 8 -33.03 31.95 5.53
C ARG A 8 -32.96 31.01 6.74
N GLU A 9 -32.45 29.81 6.55
CA GLU A 9 -32.33 28.80 7.60
C GLU A 9 -31.21 29.16 8.58
N LEU A 10 -30.06 29.60 8.07
CA LEU A 10 -28.95 30.10 8.90
C LEU A 10 -29.40 31.28 9.77
N ARG A 11 -30.18 32.22 9.22
CA ARG A 11 -30.76 33.33 10.00
C ARG A 11 -31.71 32.86 11.09
N LYS A 12 -32.49 31.79 10.84
CA LYS A 12 -33.42 31.22 11.82
C LYS A 12 -32.66 30.56 12.98
N GLU A 13 -31.61 29.82 12.67
CA GLU A 13 -30.77 29.10 13.63
C GLU A 13 -29.92 30.04 14.48
N LEU A 14 -29.36 31.10 13.87
CA LEU A 14 -28.55 32.10 14.56
C LEU A 14 -29.39 33.24 15.16
N LYS A 15 -30.73 33.14 15.14
CA LYS A 15 -31.63 34.21 15.61
C LYS A 15 -31.39 34.61 17.06
N THR A 16 -31.01 33.65 17.91
CA THR A 16 -30.75 33.85 19.35
C THR A 16 -29.25 33.98 19.66
N ALA A 17 -28.38 33.87 18.66
CA ALA A 17 -26.94 33.98 18.84
C ALA A 17 -26.53 35.45 18.94
N SER A 18 -25.55 35.76 19.80
CA SER A 18 -24.98 37.10 19.84
C SER A 18 -24.04 37.33 18.65
N ILE A 19 -23.77 38.60 18.33
CA ILE A 19 -22.81 38.96 17.28
C ILE A 19 -21.45 38.28 17.52
N LYS A 20 -20.99 38.27 18.77
CA LYS A 20 -19.71 37.66 19.17
C LYS A 20 -19.68 36.15 18.94
N ASP A 21 -20.81 35.46 19.12
CA ASP A 21 -20.91 34.03 18.85
C ASP A 21 -20.83 33.75 17.35
N VAL A 22 -21.46 34.59 16.52
CA VAL A 22 -21.41 34.49 15.06
C VAL A 22 -19.98 34.75 14.56
N GLU A 23 -19.29 35.76 15.07
CA GLU A 23 -17.89 36.04 14.75
C GLU A 23 -16.94 34.87 15.14
N THR A 24 -17.17 34.29 16.32
CA THR A 24 -16.42 33.12 16.79
C THR A 24 -16.68 31.92 15.87
N TYR A 25 -17.92 31.72 15.43
CA TYR A 25 -18.29 30.66 14.52
C TYR A 25 -17.64 30.82 13.15
N ILE A 26 -17.66 32.04 12.58
CA ILE A 26 -16.96 32.38 11.33
C ILE A 26 -15.46 32.11 11.46
N THR A 27 -14.85 32.51 12.57
CA THR A 27 -13.43 32.28 12.83
C THR A 27 -13.10 30.78 12.81
N ARG A 28 -13.92 29.95 13.45
CA ARG A 28 -13.74 28.50 13.44
C ARG A 28 -13.93 27.91 12.05
N LEU A 29 -14.96 28.34 11.32
CA LEU A 29 -15.19 27.88 9.94
C LEU A 29 -14.04 28.26 9.01
N ASN A 30 -13.50 29.47 9.13
CA ASN A 30 -12.33 29.88 8.37
C ASN A 30 -11.11 29.02 8.70
N LYS A 31 -10.90 28.66 9.96
CA LYS A 31 -9.83 27.73 10.34
C LYS A 31 -10.00 26.35 9.67
N VAL A 32 -11.21 25.78 9.72
CA VAL A 32 -11.51 24.51 9.03
C VAL A 32 -11.30 24.63 7.52
N LEU A 33 -11.68 25.76 6.92
CA LEU A 33 -11.45 26.01 5.51
C LEU A 33 -9.96 26.02 5.15
N GLU A 34 -9.14 26.69 5.95
CA GLU A 34 -7.68 26.73 5.72
C GLU A 34 -7.02 25.36 5.92
N GLU A 35 -7.46 24.58 6.91
CA GLU A 35 -7.03 23.19 7.09
C GLU A 35 -7.36 22.35 5.85
N LYS A 36 -8.58 22.45 5.32
CA LYS A 36 -9.00 21.74 4.09
C LYS A 36 -8.22 22.15 2.86
N LYS A 37 -7.90 23.45 2.72
CA LYS A 37 -7.04 23.93 1.62
C LYS A 37 -5.61 23.40 1.76
N LEU A 38 -5.07 23.36 2.96
CA LEU A 38 -3.73 22.82 3.22
C LEU A 38 -3.67 21.33 2.90
N GLU A 39 -4.63 20.53 3.37
CA GLU A 39 -4.74 19.10 3.03
C GLU A 39 -4.74 18.89 1.51
N LYS A 40 -5.53 19.68 0.78
CA LYS A 40 -5.59 19.60 -0.68
C LYS A 40 -4.26 19.96 -1.35
N ARG A 41 -3.57 21.01 -0.87
CA ARG A 41 -2.24 21.38 -1.39
C ARG A 41 -1.20 20.29 -1.13
N GLN A 42 -1.17 19.74 0.08
CA GLN A 42 -0.24 18.66 0.42
C GLN A 42 -0.49 17.40 -0.41
N ALA A 43 -1.75 17.05 -0.64
CA ALA A 43 -2.10 15.92 -1.50
C ALA A 43 -1.66 16.16 -2.96
N GLU A 44 -1.80 17.38 -3.47
CA GLU A 44 -1.35 17.76 -4.81
C GLU A 44 0.18 17.76 -4.91
N GLU A 45 0.89 18.34 -3.94
CA GLU A 45 2.35 18.32 -3.86
C GLU A 45 2.90 16.88 -3.80
N ALA A 46 2.26 16.00 -3.03
CA ALA A 46 2.64 14.60 -2.95
C ALA A 46 2.47 13.88 -4.30
N ARG A 47 1.36 14.12 -5.02
CA ARG A 47 1.14 13.57 -6.36
C ARG A 47 2.18 14.08 -7.36
N GLN A 48 2.47 15.37 -7.34
CA GLN A 48 3.49 15.95 -8.22
C GLN A 48 4.89 15.41 -7.90
N ALA A 49 5.21 15.23 -6.61
CA ALA A 49 6.47 14.62 -6.19
C ALA A 49 6.60 13.17 -6.66
N GLU A 50 5.52 12.38 -6.55
CA GLU A 50 5.45 11.01 -7.05
C GLU A 50 5.64 10.96 -8.58
N GLU A 51 4.92 11.80 -9.33
CA GLU A 51 5.03 11.88 -10.78
C GLU A 51 6.45 12.28 -11.23
N MET A 52 7.05 13.29 -10.57
CA MET A 52 8.44 13.69 -10.82
C MET A 52 9.45 12.57 -10.49
N ALA A 53 9.18 11.78 -9.45
CA ALA A 53 10.03 10.64 -9.11
C ALA A 53 9.94 9.54 -10.18
N ILE A 54 8.73 9.22 -10.64
CA ILE A 54 8.48 8.27 -11.72
C ILE A 54 9.19 8.72 -13.00
N GLN A 55 9.03 9.99 -13.40
CA GLN A 55 9.69 10.54 -14.59
C GLN A 55 11.22 10.45 -14.49
N ARG A 56 11.80 10.74 -13.31
CA ARG A 56 13.25 10.56 -13.09
C ARG A 56 13.71 9.12 -13.26
N ILE A 57 12.93 8.16 -12.78
CA ILE A 57 13.25 6.73 -12.93
C ILE A 57 13.17 6.34 -14.41
N ILE A 58 12.15 6.78 -15.13
CA ILE A 58 11.98 6.51 -16.57
C ILE A 58 13.17 7.08 -17.36
N GLN A 59 13.54 8.34 -17.10
CA GLN A 59 14.67 8.97 -17.79
C GLN A 59 15.99 8.21 -17.52
N SER A 60 16.25 7.86 -16.25
CA SER A 60 17.45 7.09 -15.89
C SER A 60 17.51 5.72 -16.57
N ALA A 61 16.37 5.03 -16.69
CA ALA A 61 16.29 3.76 -17.41
C ALA A 61 16.59 3.94 -18.91
N GLN A 62 16.02 4.97 -19.54
CA GLN A 62 16.28 5.30 -20.94
C GLN A 62 17.75 5.65 -21.19
N ASP A 63 18.37 6.43 -20.31
CA ASP A 63 19.79 6.81 -20.40
C ASP A 63 20.72 5.57 -20.30
N GLN A 64 20.30 4.53 -19.60
CA GLN A 64 21.00 3.24 -19.51
C GLN A 64 20.70 2.29 -20.67
N GLY A 65 19.87 2.70 -21.63
CA GLY A 65 19.43 1.87 -22.76
C GLY A 65 18.51 0.72 -22.33
N LEU A 66 17.87 0.82 -21.16
CA LEU A 66 16.93 -0.17 -20.66
C LEU A 66 15.54 0.09 -21.23
N ASP A 67 14.95 -0.96 -21.80
CA ASP A 67 13.57 -0.95 -22.25
C ASP A 67 12.61 -1.14 -21.07
N LEU A 68 11.55 -0.32 -21.05
CA LEU A 68 10.55 -0.29 -19.98
C LEU A 68 9.79 -1.62 -19.87
N ASP A 69 9.47 -2.24 -21.00
CA ASP A 69 8.76 -3.53 -21.01
C ASP A 69 9.61 -4.65 -20.40
N ASN A 70 10.92 -4.66 -20.67
CA ASN A 70 11.84 -5.61 -20.04
C ASN A 70 12.03 -5.36 -18.54
N LEU A 71 12.08 -4.10 -18.11
CA LEU A 71 12.13 -3.73 -16.69
C LEU A 71 10.88 -4.19 -15.94
N VAL A 72 9.69 -3.94 -16.51
CA VAL A 72 8.42 -4.38 -15.93
C VAL A 72 8.37 -5.90 -15.85
N ARG A 73 8.80 -6.62 -16.90
CA ARG A 73 8.90 -8.09 -16.88
C ARG A 73 9.85 -8.59 -15.80
N ALA A 74 11.04 -8.00 -15.65
CA ALA A 74 12.01 -8.40 -14.63
C ALA A 74 11.53 -8.16 -13.19
N ILE A 75 10.63 -7.19 -12.98
CA ILE A 75 9.98 -6.95 -11.67
C ILE A 75 8.84 -7.94 -11.43
N GLN A 76 8.08 -8.28 -12.47
CA GLN A 76 6.95 -9.20 -12.39
C GLN A 76 7.37 -10.67 -12.36
N GLU A 77 8.56 -10.99 -12.86
CA GLU A 77 9.13 -12.33 -12.73
C GLU A 77 9.39 -12.65 -11.25
N PRO A 78 8.79 -13.71 -10.70
CA PRO A 78 9.03 -14.07 -9.32
C PRO A 78 10.50 -14.47 -9.14
N LYS A 79 11.24 -13.72 -8.32
CA LYS A 79 12.59 -14.09 -7.90
C LYS A 79 12.54 -15.46 -7.20
N SER A 80 12.92 -16.50 -7.96
CA SER A 80 12.89 -17.93 -7.61
C SER A 80 11.56 -18.41 -7.01
N LYS A 81 10.76 -19.12 -7.81
CA LYS A 81 9.65 -19.92 -7.27
C LYS A 81 10.21 -20.90 -6.22
N PRO A 82 9.55 -21.09 -5.07
CA PRO A 82 9.98 -22.10 -4.10
C PRO A 82 9.89 -23.48 -4.75
N LYS A 83 10.93 -24.29 -4.59
CA LYS A 83 10.99 -25.65 -5.14
C LYS A 83 10.22 -26.65 -4.26
N TYR A 84 10.12 -26.36 -2.96
CA TYR A 84 9.43 -27.19 -1.98
C TYR A 84 8.51 -26.36 -1.07
N THR A 85 7.34 -26.90 -0.75
CA THR A 85 6.38 -26.35 0.23
C THR A 85 5.98 -27.43 1.22
N PHE A 86 6.01 -27.15 2.52
CA PHE A 86 5.71 -28.12 3.58
C PHE A 86 5.20 -27.44 4.86
N ASP A 87 4.35 -28.14 5.63
CA ASP A 87 3.86 -27.66 6.92
C ASP A 87 4.70 -28.23 8.08
N ASP A 88 5.03 -27.39 9.06
CA ASP A 88 5.77 -27.81 10.25
C ASP A 88 4.88 -28.50 11.30
N GLU A 89 5.39 -28.71 12.51
CA GLU A 89 4.67 -29.34 13.64
C GLU A 89 3.59 -28.44 14.23
N ASP A 90 3.70 -27.13 14.04
CA ASP A 90 2.76 -26.11 14.51
C ASP A 90 1.69 -25.76 13.45
N GLY A 91 1.77 -26.38 12.26
CA GLY A 91 0.83 -26.16 11.15
C GLY A 91 1.15 -24.92 10.31
N VAL A 92 2.38 -24.38 10.39
CA VAL A 92 2.83 -23.25 9.59
C VAL A 92 3.43 -23.73 8.27
N THR A 93 2.98 -23.14 7.16
CA THR A 93 3.48 -23.47 5.82
C THR A 93 4.81 -22.76 5.54
N HIS A 94 5.85 -23.55 5.30
CA HIS A 94 7.20 -23.09 4.94
C HIS A 94 7.49 -23.33 3.46
N HIS A 95 8.29 -22.44 2.88
CA HIS A 95 8.70 -22.47 1.47
C HIS A 95 10.23 -22.55 1.38
N TRP A 96 10.74 -23.48 0.57
CA TRP A 96 12.18 -23.65 0.38
C TRP A 96 12.54 -23.69 -1.11
N SER A 97 13.48 -22.84 -1.52
CA SER A 97 13.95 -22.74 -2.91
C SER A 97 14.78 -23.94 -3.37
N GLY A 98 15.15 -24.87 -2.46
CA GLY A 98 16.02 -26.00 -2.77
C GLY A 98 17.51 -25.62 -2.87
N GLN A 99 17.86 -24.37 -2.61
CA GLN A 99 19.24 -23.90 -2.56
C GLN A 99 19.79 -23.95 -1.12
N GLY A 100 20.99 -24.50 -0.95
CA GLY A 100 21.64 -24.63 0.35
C GLY A 100 21.25 -25.88 1.13
N ARG A 101 21.43 -25.87 2.46
CA ARG A 101 21.12 -27.02 3.33
C ARG A 101 19.60 -27.17 3.50
N THR A 102 19.12 -28.41 3.48
CA THR A 102 17.71 -28.74 3.74
C THR A 102 17.28 -28.27 5.14
N PRO A 103 16.21 -27.45 5.26
CA PRO A 103 15.69 -26.98 6.54
C PRO A 103 15.36 -28.14 7.49
N SER A 104 15.60 -27.95 8.79
CA SER A 104 15.24 -28.93 9.83
C SER A 104 13.74 -29.24 9.79
N ALA A 105 12.91 -28.22 9.58
CA ALA A 105 11.47 -28.35 9.49
C ALA A 105 11.03 -29.25 8.31
N LEU A 106 11.72 -29.21 7.15
CA LEU A 106 11.43 -30.13 6.04
C LEU A 106 11.82 -31.57 6.39
N LYS A 107 12.95 -31.77 7.08
CA LYS A 107 13.37 -33.11 7.55
C LYS A 107 12.37 -33.69 8.55
N SER A 108 11.86 -32.88 9.46
CA SER A 108 10.80 -33.29 10.38
C SER A 108 9.51 -33.65 9.63
N ALA A 109 9.09 -32.84 8.66
CA ALA A 109 7.93 -33.11 7.82
C ALA A 109 8.08 -34.41 7.01
N MET A 110 9.25 -34.66 6.43
CA MET A 110 9.58 -35.91 5.71
C MET A 110 9.48 -37.13 6.61
N LYS A 111 10.04 -37.05 7.84
CA LYS A 111 9.99 -38.14 8.82
C LYS A 111 8.57 -38.40 9.33
N ARG A 112 7.81 -37.33 9.60
CA ARG A 112 6.43 -37.41 10.08
C ARG A 112 5.50 -38.06 9.06
N LEU A 113 5.61 -37.68 7.79
CA LEU A 113 4.76 -38.19 6.72
C LEU A 113 5.30 -39.47 6.06
N ASN A 114 6.53 -39.87 6.41
CA ASN A 114 7.27 -40.96 5.78
C ASN A 114 7.28 -40.84 4.24
N LYS A 115 7.50 -39.61 3.75
CA LYS A 115 7.53 -39.28 2.31
C LYS A 115 8.91 -38.78 1.90
N PRO A 116 9.36 -39.09 0.68
CA PRO A 116 10.59 -38.53 0.14
C PRO A 116 10.46 -37.01 -0.07
N GLN A 117 11.59 -36.31 -0.17
CA GLN A 117 11.65 -34.86 -0.38
C GLN A 117 10.81 -34.42 -1.60
N ASP A 118 10.78 -35.24 -2.64
CA ASP A 118 10.05 -35.00 -3.88
C ASP A 118 8.52 -34.93 -3.72
N TYR A 119 7.99 -35.49 -2.63
CA TYR A 119 6.57 -35.36 -2.32
C TYR A 119 6.15 -33.90 -2.06
N PHE A 120 7.10 -33.09 -1.59
CA PHE A 120 6.89 -31.69 -1.22
C PHE A 120 7.23 -30.72 -2.37
N LEU A 121 7.53 -31.23 -3.58
CA LEU A 121 7.81 -30.40 -4.76
C LEU A 121 6.58 -29.59 -5.15
N THR A 122 6.76 -28.29 -5.34
CA THR A 122 5.71 -27.36 -5.78
C THR A 122 5.34 -27.56 -7.26
N GLU A 123 6.27 -28.07 -8.06
CA GLU A 123 6.05 -28.45 -9.47
C GLU A 123 6.42 -29.94 -9.62
N LYS A 124 5.40 -30.80 -9.77
CA LYS A 124 5.60 -32.20 -10.20
C LYS A 124 5.67 -32.19 -11.73
N ASN A 125 6.83 -32.51 -12.27
CA ASN A 125 7.00 -32.75 -13.70
C ASN A 125 6.52 -34.17 -14.04
#